data_AF-A0AAN6LQJ7-F1
#
_entry.id   AF-A0AAN6LQJ7-F1
#
_cell.length_a   1.000
_cell.length_b   1.000
_cell.length_c   1.000
_cell.angle_alpha   90.00
_cell.angle_beta   90.00
_cell.angle_gamma   90.00
#
_symmetry.space_group_name_H-M   'P 1'
#
loop_
_entity.id
_entity.type
_entity.pdbx_description
1 polymer ?
#
loop_
_entity_poly.entity_id
_entity_poly.type
_entity_poly.pdbx_seq_one_letter_code
_entity_poly.pdbx_strand_id
1 'polypeptide(L)'
;MRNLSRDERLALLEGPAVDLICADQVVGSMPLRLVVATSKVARKKFVENNGEGITQFGVFHPDVGEALERLGKYLVTVMGVRNHPFSLQSTTVAKDIDLLFVAHAMGMNLYVHNVHRYWWAVLQSEALLKVGFDGVNALDNRVNEHTDRFPILHMFVQRWSSIGLYSIEEDIPVIGNWGPDLPNLRAASERLLAEHAAKQAERAAKHAELRDKRLSEKNKRKKQEFEEQLRVARGGRSGGYGMGV
;
A
#
# COMPACT_ATOMS: atom_id res chain seq x y z
N MET A 1 -20.56 12.17 -6.94
CA MET A 1 -20.86 11.68 -8.30
C MET A 1 -21.91 10.55 -8.35
N ARG A 2 -21.96 9.60 -7.40
CA ARG A 2 -22.96 8.50 -7.44
C ARG A 2 -24.43 8.94 -7.35
N ASN A 3 -24.70 10.13 -6.83
CA ASN A 3 -26.05 10.65 -6.63
C ASN A 3 -26.41 11.80 -7.60
N LEU A 4 -25.56 12.08 -8.59
CA LEU A 4 -25.85 13.16 -9.54
C LEU A 4 -26.78 12.63 -10.64
N SER A 5 -27.77 13.44 -10.99
CA SER A 5 -28.61 13.23 -12.16
C SER A 5 -27.77 13.29 -13.45
N ARG A 6 -28.38 12.94 -14.59
CA ARG A 6 -27.69 13.07 -15.89
C ARG A 6 -27.36 14.55 -16.17
N ASP A 7 -28.29 15.45 -15.92
CA ASP A 7 -28.14 16.86 -16.24
C ASP A 7 -27.09 17.53 -15.34
N GLU A 8 -27.06 17.16 -14.05
CA GLU A 8 -26.02 17.62 -13.12
C GLU A 8 -24.62 17.13 -13.52
N ARG A 9 -24.50 15.94 -14.14
CA ARG A 9 -23.22 15.45 -14.68
C ARG A 9 -22.81 16.21 -15.93
N LEU A 10 -23.75 16.48 -16.83
CA LEU A 10 -23.48 17.28 -18.04
C LEU A 10 -23.07 18.71 -17.69
N ALA A 11 -23.64 19.29 -16.63
CA ALA A 11 -23.24 20.61 -16.12
C ALA A 11 -21.77 20.68 -15.65
N LEU A 12 -21.12 19.54 -15.38
CA LEU A 12 -19.68 19.47 -15.07
C LEU A 12 -18.80 19.63 -16.30
N LEU A 13 -19.34 19.42 -17.50
CA LEU A 13 -18.64 19.59 -18.76
C LEU A 13 -18.63 21.06 -19.25
N GLU A 14 -19.44 21.90 -18.62
CA GLU A 14 -19.54 23.32 -18.94
C GLU A 14 -18.43 24.14 -18.28
N GLY A 15 -18.12 25.29 -18.88
CA GLY A 15 -17.22 26.30 -18.33
C GLY A 15 -15.79 26.24 -18.89
N PRO A 16 -14.84 26.94 -18.23
CA PRO A 16 -13.47 27.04 -18.73
C PRO A 16 -12.75 25.69 -18.70
N ALA A 17 -11.90 25.47 -19.70
CA ALA A 17 -10.99 24.33 -19.73
C ALA A 17 -9.74 24.59 -18.89
N VAL A 18 -9.19 23.52 -18.33
CA VAL A 18 -7.93 23.48 -17.60
C VAL A 18 -6.97 22.62 -18.39
N ASP A 19 -5.75 23.12 -18.60
CA ASP A 19 -4.70 22.35 -19.25
C ASP A 19 -4.20 21.26 -18.31
N LEU A 20 -4.14 20.04 -18.84
CA LEU A 20 -3.53 18.89 -18.18
C LEU A 20 -2.02 18.93 -18.43
N ILE A 21 -1.23 19.15 -17.38
CA ILE A 21 0.22 19.29 -17.48
C ILE A 21 0.93 18.02 -16.97
N CYS A 22 1.86 17.48 -17.76
CA CYS A 22 2.75 16.40 -17.38
C CYS A 22 4.19 16.85 -17.62
N ALA A 23 5.01 16.93 -16.55
CA ALA A 23 6.40 17.40 -16.62
C ALA A 23 6.60 18.63 -17.53
N ASP A 24 5.85 19.70 -17.25
CA ASP A 24 5.84 20.98 -17.97
C ASP A 24 5.29 20.96 -19.41
N GLN A 25 4.79 19.83 -19.89
CA GLN A 25 4.12 19.73 -21.18
C GLN A 25 2.60 19.64 -21.03
N VAL A 26 1.88 20.32 -21.91
CA VAL A 26 0.42 20.18 -22.03
C VAL A 26 0.13 18.87 -22.76
N VAL A 27 -0.52 17.93 -22.07
CA VAL A 27 -0.89 16.62 -22.64
C VAL A 27 -2.38 16.51 -22.98
N GLY A 28 -3.19 17.48 -22.57
CA GLY A 28 -4.61 17.51 -22.88
C GLY A 28 -5.32 18.64 -22.13
N SER A 29 -6.65 18.62 -22.13
CA SER A 29 -7.47 19.58 -21.38
C SER A 29 -8.73 18.93 -20.82
N MET A 30 -9.26 19.52 -19.74
CA MET A 30 -10.49 19.05 -19.09
C MET A 30 -11.28 20.22 -18.51
N PRO A 31 -12.63 20.19 -18.52
CA PRO A 31 -13.43 21.25 -17.90
C PRO A 31 -13.12 21.43 -16.41
N LEU A 32 -12.98 22.68 -15.96
CA LEU A 32 -12.60 23.02 -14.57
C LEU A 32 -13.52 22.38 -13.54
N ARG A 33 -14.84 22.43 -13.78
CA ARG A 33 -15.84 21.83 -12.89
C ARG A 33 -15.62 20.33 -12.74
N LEU A 34 -15.32 19.62 -13.83
CA LEU A 34 -15.01 18.20 -13.81
C LEU A 34 -13.71 17.89 -13.06
N VAL A 35 -12.66 18.70 -13.26
CA VAL A 35 -11.38 18.57 -12.55
C VAL A 35 -11.59 18.71 -11.04
N VAL A 36 -12.30 19.75 -10.60
CA VAL A 36 -12.59 20.01 -9.17
C VAL A 36 -13.51 18.93 -8.57
N ALA A 37 -14.45 18.41 -9.35
CA ALA A 37 -15.36 17.35 -8.91
C ALA A 37 -14.64 16.01 -8.73
N THR A 38 -13.65 15.70 -9.57
CA THR A 38 -12.98 14.39 -9.62
C THR A 38 -11.71 14.34 -8.78
N SER A 39 -10.95 15.43 -8.69
CA SER A 39 -9.66 15.50 -7.98
C SER A 39 -9.78 16.20 -6.63
N LYS A 40 -9.36 15.51 -5.55
CA LYS A 40 -9.23 16.13 -4.22
C LYS A 40 -8.17 17.23 -4.21
N VAL A 41 -7.07 17.03 -4.96
CA VAL A 41 -5.96 17.99 -5.05
C VAL A 41 -6.41 19.26 -5.76
N ALA A 42 -7.09 19.13 -6.91
CA ALA A 42 -7.63 20.29 -7.62
C ALA A 42 -8.66 21.04 -6.79
N ARG A 43 -9.54 20.33 -6.08
CA ARG A 43 -10.52 20.96 -5.19
C ARG A 43 -9.86 21.77 -4.08
N LYS A 44 -8.82 21.22 -3.46
CA LYS A 44 -8.04 21.92 -2.43
C LYS A 44 -7.42 23.20 -3.01
N LYS A 45 -6.73 23.08 -4.16
CA LYS A 45 -6.13 24.23 -4.87
C LYS A 45 -7.16 25.30 -5.24
N PHE A 46 -8.36 24.89 -5.66
CA PHE A 46 -9.44 25.80 -6.05
C PHE A 46 -9.96 26.59 -4.85
N VAL A 47 -10.11 25.95 -3.70
CA VAL A 47 -10.52 26.61 -2.45
C VAL A 47 -9.42 27.53 -1.93
N GLU A 48 -8.16 27.10 -1.97
CA GLU A 48 -7.00 27.91 -1.52
C GLU A 48 -6.81 29.18 -2.34
N ASN A 49 -7.16 29.14 -3.63
CA ASN A 49 -7.10 30.28 -4.53
C ASN A 49 -8.38 31.13 -4.53
N ASN A 50 -9.26 31.03 -3.51
CA ASN A 50 -10.53 31.76 -3.44
C ASN A 50 -11.44 31.58 -4.67
N GLY A 51 -11.37 30.43 -5.33
CA GLY A 51 -12.10 30.17 -6.57
C GLY A 51 -11.51 30.83 -7.82
N GLU A 52 -10.34 31.47 -7.74
CA GLU A 52 -9.62 31.95 -8.92
C GLU A 52 -9.25 30.76 -9.83
N GLY A 53 -9.42 30.99 -11.14
CA GLY A 53 -9.42 29.97 -12.17
C GLY A 53 -8.11 29.19 -12.19
N ILE A 54 -8.17 27.91 -11.80
CA ILE A 54 -7.09 26.98 -12.08
C ILE A 54 -7.00 26.87 -13.61
N THR A 55 -5.95 27.38 -14.20
CA THR A 55 -5.69 27.26 -15.65
C THR A 55 -4.91 25.99 -16.00
N GLN A 56 -4.13 25.48 -15.04
CA GLN A 56 -3.27 24.31 -15.22
C GLN A 56 -3.35 23.35 -14.03
N PHE A 57 -3.42 22.06 -14.33
CA PHE A 57 -3.48 20.98 -13.35
C PHE A 57 -2.81 19.71 -13.88
N GLY A 58 -2.06 18.99 -13.05
CA GLY A 58 -1.49 17.73 -13.51
C GLY A 58 -0.41 17.17 -12.59
N VAL A 59 0.54 16.43 -13.16
CA VAL A 59 1.50 15.58 -12.44
C VAL A 59 2.93 15.85 -12.92
N PHE A 60 3.87 15.98 -11.99
CA PHE A 60 5.29 16.26 -12.27
C PHE A 60 6.13 14.99 -12.53
N HIS A 61 5.57 13.98 -13.20
CA HIS A 61 6.28 12.75 -13.54
C HIS A 61 6.37 12.63 -15.07
N PRO A 62 7.57 12.49 -15.67
CA PRO A 62 7.77 12.63 -17.12
C PRO A 62 7.09 11.54 -17.97
N ASP A 63 6.87 10.35 -17.43
CA ASP A 63 6.39 9.20 -18.25
C ASP A 63 4.89 8.89 -18.14
N VAL A 64 4.09 9.74 -17.48
CA VAL A 64 2.66 9.44 -17.23
C VAL A 64 1.70 10.30 -18.07
N GLY A 65 2.22 11.00 -19.09
CA GLY A 65 1.45 11.92 -19.91
C GLY A 65 0.28 11.26 -20.65
N GLU A 66 0.53 10.11 -21.30
CA GLU A 66 -0.50 9.33 -21.99
C GLU A 66 -1.60 8.88 -21.01
N ALA A 67 -1.21 8.44 -19.81
CA ALA A 67 -2.15 8.01 -18.79
C ALA A 67 -3.02 9.17 -18.26
N LEU A 68 -2.44 10.36 -18.09
CA LEU A 68 -3.16 11.57 -17.70
C LEU A 68 -4.15 12.01 -18.78
N GLU A 69 -3.73 12.05 -20.03
CA GLU A 69 -4.61 12.37 -21.16
C GLU A 69 -5.77 11.35 -21.25
N ARG A 70 -5.45 10.06 -21.17
CA ARG A 70 -6.43 8.98 -21.23
C ARG A 70 -7.44 9.04 -20.09
N LEU A 71 -6.98 9.34 -18.87
CA LEU A 71 -7.86 9.53 -17.72
C LEU A 71 -8.80 10.73 -17.93
N GLY A 72 -8.29 11.86 -18.44
CA GLY A 72 -9.09 13.03 -18.78
C GLY A 72 -10.18 12.71 -19.81
N LYS A 73 -9.81 12.09 -20.94
CA LYS A 73 -10.75 11.66 -21.99
C LYS A 73 -11.82 10.71 -21.45
N TYR A 74 -11.43 9.76 -20.60
CA TYR A 74 -12.36 8.85 -19.95
C TYR A 74 -13.36 9.61 -19.07
N LEU A 75 -12.89 10.49 -18.19
CA LEU A 75 -13.74 11.26 -17.28
C LEU A 75 -14.79 12.08 -18.04
N VAL A 76 -14.39 12.73 -19.14
CA VAL A 76 -15.32 13.47 -20.02
C VAL A 76 -16.36 12.53 -20.63
N THR A 77 -15.90 11.41 -21.20
CA THR A 77 -16.77 10.40 -21.82
C THR A 77 -17.80 9.88 -20.83
N VAL A 78 -17.39 9.63 -19.59
CA VAL A 78 -18.30 9.09 -18.57
C VAL A 78 -19.30 10.10 -18.01
N MET A 79 -19.15 11.39 -18.25
CA MET A 79 -20.23 12.32 -17.87
C MET A 79 -21.47 12.15 -18.76
N GLY A 80 -21.31 11.67 -20.01
CA GLY A 80 -22.39 11.55 -20.99
C GLY A 80 -23.23 10.26 -20.97
N VAL A 81 -22.76 9.18 -20.33
CA VAL A 81 -23.41 7.85 -20.41
C VAL A 81 -24.23 7.52 -19.15
N ARG A 82 -25.32 6.76 -19.34
CA ARG A 82 -26.30 6.40 -18.30
C ARG A 82 -25.84 5.28 -17.37
N ASN A 83 -25.21 4.22 -17.91
CA ASN A 83 -24.71 3.07 -17.16
C ASN A 83 -23.18 3.00 -17.33
N HIS A 84 -22.45 2.96 -16.21
CA HIS A 84 -20.99 2.98 -16.23
C HIS A 84 -20.35 1.74 -15.64
N PRO A 85 -19.34 1.16 -16.32
CA PRO A 85 -18.30 0.48 -15.58
C PRO A 85 -17.56 1.52 -14.72
N PHE A 86 -17.47 1.27 -13.40
CA PHE A 86 -16.85 2.20 -12.44
C PHE A 86 -15.32 2.34 -12.60
N SER A 87 -14.74 1.62 -13.56
CA SER A 87 -13.31 1.58 -13.84
C SER A 87 -13.09 1.64 -15.36
N LEU A 88 -11.98 2.27 -15.76
CA LEU A 88 -11.49 2.16 -17.13
C LEU A 88 -11.33 0.67 -17.49
N GLN A 89 -11.55 0.31 -18.75
CA GLN A 89 -11.19 -1.02 -19.22
C GLN A 89 -9.69 -1.22 -19.02
N SER A 90 -9.34 -2.34 -18.37
CA SER A 90 -7.95 -2.75 -18.19
C SER A 90 -7.28 -2.90 -19.55
N THR A 91 -6.02 -2.50 -19.63
CA THR A 91 -5.21 -2.57 -20.85
C THR A 91 -4.01 -3.47 -20.63
N THR A 92 -2.82 -2.89 -20.67
CA THR A 92 -1.57 -3.55 -20.32
C THR A 92 -1.23 -3.19 -18.88
N VAL A 93 -0.50 -4.06 -18.18
CA VAL A 93 0.01 -3.81 -16.82
C VAL A 93 0.65 -2.43 -16.69
N ALA A 94 1.57 -2.09 -17.59
CA ALA A 94 2.28 -0.79 -17.58
C ALA A 94 1.32 0.40 -17.57
N LYS A 95 0.41 0.46 -18.55
CA LYS A 95 -0.59 1.52 -18.69
C LYS A 95 -1.55 1.61 -17.51
N ASP A 96 -1.95 0.48 -16.93
CA ASP A 96 -2.86 0.48 -15.79
C ASP A 96 -2.14 0.98 -14.52
N ILE A 97 -0.84 0.71 -14.38
CA ILE A 97 -0.01 1.25 -13.30
C ILE A 97 0.20 2.76 -13.46
N ASP A 98 0.46 3.26 -14.68
CA ASP A 98 0.55 4.71 -14.93
C ASP A 98 -0.75 5.44 -14.62
N LEU A 99 -1.87 4.86 -15.02
CA LEU A 99 -3.20 5.37 -14.73
C LEU A 99 -3.45 5.45 -13.22
N LEU A 100 -3.03 4.41 -12.50
CA LEU A 100 -3.09 4.32 -11.05
C LEU A 100 -2.22 5.40 -10.37
N PHE A 101 -1.02 5.65 -10.90
CA PHE A 101 -0.14 6.72 -10.47
C PHE A 101 -0.77 8.09 -10.61
N VAL A 102 -1.28 8.39 -11.81
CA VAL A 102 -1.95 9.66 -12.09
C VAL A 102 -3.16 9.83 -11.19
N ALA A 103 -4.02 8.82 -11.08
CA ALA A 103 -5.22 8.90 -10.26
C ALA A 103 -4.89 9.12 -8.77
N HIS A 104 -3.80 8.51 -8.27
CA HIS A 104 -3.31 8.75 -6.91
C HIS A 104 -2.76 10.16 -6.73
N ALA A 105 -1.93 10.63 -7.65
CA ALA A 105 -1.38 12.00 -7.64
C ALA A 105 -2.51 13.06 -7.70
N MET A 106 -3.60 12.78 -8.40
CA MET A 106 -4.80 13.62 -8.45
C MET A 106 -5.70 13.47 -7.21
N GLY A 107 -5.41 12.55 -6.28
CA GLY A 107 -6.21 12.31 -5.08
C GLY A 107 -7.58 11.68 -5.37
N MET A 108 -7.69 10.87 -6.42
CA MET A 108 -8.93 10.19 -6.85
C MET A 108 -9.16 8.86 -6.11
N ASN A 109 -9.19 8.90 -4.77
CA ASN A 109 -9.15 7.71 -3.92
C ASN A 109 -10.17 6.62 -4.27
N LEU A 110 -11.42 6.99 -4.63
CA LEU A 110 -12.46 6.02 -4.98
C LEU A 110 -12.15 5.26 -6.28
N TYR A 111 -11.54 5.95 -7.25
CA TYR A 111 -11.14 5.35 -8.52
C TYR A 111 -9.92 4.45 -8.31
N VAL A 112 -8.91 4.97 -7.59
CA VAL A 112 -7.71 4.22 -7.20
C VAL A 112 -8.09 2.94 -6.47
N HIS A 113 -9.05 2.98 -5.54
CA HIS A 113 -9.43 1.81 -4.74
C HIS A 113 -9.97 0.63 -5.56
N ASN A 114 -10.74 0.90 -6.63
CA ASN A 114 -11.29 -0.15 -7.47
C ASN A 114 -10.21 -0.82 -8.33
N VAL A 115 -9.38 -0.01 -9.00
CA VAL A 115 -8.29 -0.51 -9.84
C VAL A 115 -7.21 -1.17 -8.98
N HIS A 116 -6.97 -0.65 -7.78
CA HIS A 116 -6.12 -1.27 -6.77
C HIS A 116 -6.62 -2.66 -6.38
N ARG A 117 -7.90 -2.85 -6.10
CA ARG A 117 -8.46 -4.17 -5.74
C ARG A 117 -8.32 -5.18 -6.88
N TYR A 118 -8.48 -4.74 -8.12
CA TYR A 118 -8.25 -5.57 -9.29
C TYR A 118 -6.79 -6.05 -9.35
N TRP A 119 -5.82 -5.12 -9.31
CA TRP A 119 -4.40 -5.47 -9.31
C TRP A 119 -3.97 -6.25 -8.07
N TRP A 120 -4.56 -5.97 -6.90
CA TRP A 120 -4.37 -6.78 -5.70
C TRP A 120 -4.77 -8.23 -5.95
N ALA A 121 -5.95 -8.45 -6.52
CA ALA A 121 -6.41 -9.79 -6.88
C ALA A 121 -5.44 -10.44 -7.87
N VAL A 122 -5.08 -9.76 -8.97
CA VAL A 122 -4.14 -10.27 -9.97
C VAL A 122 -2.81 -10.68 -9.31
N LEU A 123 -2.17 -9.80 -8.53
CA LEU A 123 -0.87 -10.08 -7.91
C LEU A 123 -0.92 -11.19 -6.83
N GLN A 124 -2.08 -11.41 -6.20
CA GLN A 124 -2.27 -12.44 -5.18
C GLN A 124 -2.72 -13.79 -5.76
N SER A 125 -3.67 -13.80 -6.69
CA SER A 125 -4.33 -15.01 -7.19
C SER A 125 -3.75 -15.54 -8.50
N GLU A 126 -3.10 -14.69 -9.29
CA GLU A 126 -2.51 -15.06 -10.57
C GLU A 126 -0.98 -14.96 -10.43
N ALA A 127 -0.26 -16.06 -10.64
CA ALA A 127 1.19 -16.07 -10.57
C ALA A 127 1.77 -14.91 -11.39
N LEU A 128 2.81 -14.23 -10.88
CA LEU A 128 3.49 -13.11 -11.56
C LEU A 128 3.85 -13.42 -13.03
N LEU A 129 3.97 -14.71 -13.38
CA LEU A 129 4.09 -15.20 -14.75
C LEU A 129 3.00 -14.69 -15.70
N LYS A 130 1.75 -14.55 -15.23
CA LYS A 130 0.63 -14.00 -16.02
C LYS A 130 0.74 -12.50 -16.27
N VAL A 131 1.44 -11.76 -15.39
CA VAL A 131 1.78 -10.34 -15.59
C VAL A 131 2.83 -10.19 -16.69
N GLY A 132 3.69 -11.20 -16.86
CA GLY A 132 4.76 -11.22 -17.85
C GLY A 132 5.93 -10.28 -17.50
N PHE A 133 7.07 -10.48 -18.18
CA PHE A 133 8.27 -9.69 -17.94
C PHE A 133 8.04 -8.19 -18.20
N ASP A 134 7.37 -7.82 -19.29
CA ASP A 134 7.12 -6.42 -19.63
C ASP A 134 6.31 -5.69 -18.55
N GLY A 135 5.32 -6.37 -17.97
CA GLY A 135 4.51 -5.81 -16.89
C GLY A 135 5.32 -5.66 -15.60
N VAL A 136 6.18 -6.62 -15.29
CA VAL A 136 7.09 -6.60 -14.15
C VAL A 136 8.18 -5.53 -14.30
N ASN A 137 8.76 -5.38 -15.48
CA ASN A 137 9.75 -4.35 -15.80
C ASN A 137 9.14 -2.94 -15.70
N ALA A 138 7.90 -2.76 -16.16
CA ALA A 138 7.18 -1.51 -15.95
C ALA A 138 6.97 -1.19 -14.47
N LEU A 139 6.67 -2.19 -13.64
CA LEU A 139 6.56 -2.00 -12.19
C LEU A 139 7.92 -1.64 -11.57
N ASP A 140 8.99 -2.35 -11.94
CA ASP A 140 10.37 -2.11 -11.48
C ASP A 140 10.80 -0.64 -11.66
N ASN A 141 10.60 -0.09 -12.86
CA ASN A 141 10.94 1.30 -13.18
C ASN A 141 10.26 2.32 -12.25
N ARG A 142 9.13 1.96 -11.62
CA ARG A 142 8.35 2.84 -10.74
C ARG A 142 8.58 2.54 -9.25
N VAL A 143 9.19 1.40 -8.90
CA VAL A 143 9.43 0.96 -7.52
C VAL A 143 10.24 1.98 -6.73
N ASN A 144 11.40 2.39 -7.23
CA ASN A 144 12.30 3.23 -6.43
C ASN A 144 11.74 4.61 -6.12
N GLU A 145 10.93 5.17 -7.01
CA GLU A 145 10.39 6.53 -6.84
C GLU A 145 9.16 6.58 -5.93
N HIS A 146 8.45 5.46 -5.81
CA HIS A 146 7.08 5.49 -5.33
C HIS A 146 6.69 4.39 -4.33
N THR A 147 7.54 3.41 -4.04
CA THR A 147 7.20 2.28 -3.15
C THR A 147 6.57 2.72 -1.83
N ASP A 148 7.11 3.75 -1.19
CA ASP A 148 6.66 4.18 0.14
C ASP A 148 5.37 5.02 0.09
N ARG A 149 5.03 5.56 -1.08
CA ARG A 149 3.84 6.40 -1.31
C ARG A 149 2.70 5.65 -1.98
N PHE A 150 3.00 4.55 -2.67
CA PHE A 150 2.05 3.84 -3.49
C PHE A 150 1.88 2.39 -3.03
N PRO A 151 0.79 2.06 -2.29
CA PRO A 151 0.58 0.74 -1.70
C PRO A 151 0.71 -0.41 -2.70
N ILE A 152 0.32 -0.19 -3.96
CA ILE A 152 0.39 -1.23 -4.99
C ILE A 152 1.81 -1.71 -5.22
N LEU A 153 2.77 -0.78 -5.30
CA LEU A 153 4.17 -1.13 -5.48
C LEU A 153 4.73 -1.81 -4.24
N HIS A 154 4.37 -1.35 -3.05
CA HIS A 154 4.81 -2.00 -1.81
C HIS A 154 4.37 -3.47 -1.77
N MET A 155 3.12 -3.76 -2.14
CA MET A 155 2.61 -5.12 -2.21
C MET A 155 3.28 -5.95 -3.31
N PHE A 156 3.57 -5.33 -4.45
CA PHE A 156 4.30 -5.97 -5.53
C PHE A 156 5.71 -6.39 -5.06
N VAL A 157 6.44 -5.49 -4.38
CA VAL A 157 7.73 -5.79 -3.74
C VAL A 157 7.58 -6.90 -2.70
N GLN A 158 6.55 -6.87 -1.85
CA GLN A 158 6.28 -7.96 -0.89
C GLN A 158 6.05 -9.30 -1.58
N ARG A 159 5.24 -9.32 -2.64
CA ARG A 159 4.92 -10.54 -3.40
C ARG A 159 6.16 -11.08 -4.10
N TRP A 160 6.93 -10.23 -4.76
CA TRP A 160 8.21 -10.59 -5.36
C TRP A 160 9.17 -11.20 -4.34
N SER A 161 9.34 -10.54 -3.19
CA SER A 161 10.20 -11.02 -2.10
C SER A 161 9.75 -12.38 -1.55
N SER A 162 8.44 -12.66 -1.57
CA SER A 162 7.88 -13.95 -1.14
C SER A 162 8.13 -15.08 -2.14
N ILE A 163 8.10 -14.78 -3.45
CA ILE A 163 8.29 -15.76 -4.53
C ILE A 163 9.77 -16.11 -4.69
N GLY A 164 10.66 -15.12 -4.54
CA GLY A 164 12.11 -15.31 -4.71
C GLY A 164 12.85 -16.04 -3.57
N LEU A 165 12.17 -16.46 -2.50
CA LEU A 165 12.85 -17.05 -1.33
C LEU A 165 12.28 -18.37 -0.81
N TYR A 166 11.01 -18.73 -1.07
CA TYR A 166 10.40 -19.89 -0.38
C TYR A 166 9.37 -20.73 -1.14
N SER A 167 9.04 -20.47 -2.41
CA SER A 167 8.17 -21.42 -3.14
C SER A 167 8.98 -22.56 -3.75
N ILE A 168 8.43 -23.77 -3.67
CA ILE A 168 8.88 -24.98 -4.39
C ILE A 168 7.75 -25.30 -5.37
N GLU A 169 7.58 -24.43 -6.36
CA GLU A 169 6.68 -24.63 -7.49
C GLU A 169 7.55 -24.73 -8.75
N GLU A 170 7.24 -25.66 -9.63
CA GLU A 170 8.12 -26.07 -10.75
C GLU A 170 8.39 -24.96 -11.79
N ASP A 171 7.64 -23.84 -11.74
CA ASP A 171 7.74 -22.70 -12.67
C ASP A 171 8.64 -21.53 -12.20
N ILE A 172 9.28 -21.65 -11.03
CA ILE A 172 10.12 -20.62 -10.38
C ILE A 172 11.43 -20.25 -11.12
N PRO A 173 12.08 -21.10 -11.95
CA PRO A 173 13.34 -20.75 -12.60
C PRO A 173 13.25 -19.50 -13.49
N VAL A 174 12.08 -19.21 -14.07
CA VAL A 174 11.90 -18.10 -15.03
C VAL A 174 11.94 -16.73 -14.35
N ILE A 175 11.30 -16.60 -13.18
CA ILE A 175 11.20 -15.32 -12.46
C ILE A 175 12.54 -14.97 -11.79
N GLY A 176 13.25 -15.98 -11.26
CA GLY A 176 14.60 -15.78 -10.69
C GLY A 176 15.60 -15.25 -11.72
N ASN A 177 15.44 -15.60 -13.00
CA ASN A 177 16.28 -15.13 -14.10
C ASN A 177 16.04 -13.66 -14.47
N TRP A 178 14.92 -13.06 -14.08
CA TRP A 178 14.65 -11.64 -14.33
C TRP A 178 15.36 -10.70 -13.35
N GLY A 179 15.86 -11.23 -12.23
CA GLY A 179 16.49 -10.44 -11.17
C GLY A 179 17.62 -9.50 -11.62
N PRO A 180 18.53 -9.90 -12.54
CA PRO A 180 19.55 -9.01 -13.08
C PRO A 180 18.99 -7.82 -13.88
N ASP A 181 17.82 -8.00 -14.51
CA ASP A 181 17.18 -6.98 -15.35
C ASP A 181 16.17 -6.11 -14.58
N LEU A 182 15.98 -6.38 -13.28
CA LEU A 182 15.01 -5.69 -12.41
C LEU A 182 15.71 -5.13 -11.14
N PRO A 183 16.63 -4.16 -11.30
CA PRO A 183 17.50 -3.71 -10.22
C PRO A 183 16.76 -2.96 -9.11
N ASN A 184 15.69 -2.22 -9.44
CA ASN A 184 14.97 -1.39 -8.46
C ASN A 184 14.14 -2.27 -7.50
N LEU A 185 13.47 -3.27 -8.07
CA LEU A 185 12.68 -4.28 -7.38
C LEU A 185 13.59 -5.14 -6.50
N ARG A 186 14.75 -5.56 -7.02
CA ARG A 186 15.75 -6.29 -6.23
C ARG A 186 16.19 -5.49 -5.01
N ALA A 187 16.60 -4.24 -5.19
CA ALA A 187 17.03 -3.37 -4.09
C ALA A 187 15.91 -3.16 -3.05
N ALA A 188 14.67 -2.92 -3.52
CA ALA A 188 13.51 -2.75 -2.65
C ALA A 188 13.17 -4.02 -1.86
N SER A 189 13.29 -5.19 -2.49
CA SER A 189 13.11 -6.50 -1.86
C SER A 189 14.17 -6.79 -0.80
N GLU A 190 15.45 -6.55 -1.11
CA GLU A 190 16.56 -6.71 -0.17
C GLU A 190 16.37 -5.81 1.07
N ARG A 191 15.97 -4.54 0.85
CA ARG A 191 15.61 -3.60 1.94
C ARG A 191 14.48 -4.15 2.81
N LEU A 192 13.40 -4.61 2.20
CA LEU A 192 12.24 -5.16 2.91
C LEU A 192 12.61 -6.39 3.74
N LEU A 193 13.43 -7.30 3.20
CA LEU A 193 13.90 -8.49 3.89
C LEU A 193 14.78 -8.15 5.09
N ALA A 194 15.69 -7.18 4.92
CA ALA A 194 16.52 -6.68 6.01
C ALA A 194 15.68 -6.09 7.15
N GLU A 195 14.64 -5.29 6.82
CA GLU A 195 13.70 -4.77 7.80
C GLU A 195 12.92 -5.88 8.52
N HIS A 196 12.49 -6.91 7.80
CA HIS A 196 11.82 -8.06 8.40
C HIS A 196 12.74 -8.84 9.35
N ALA A 197 13.98 -9.09 8.94
CA ALA A 197 14.98 -9.75 9.76
C ALA A 197 15.27 -8.95 11.05
N ALA A 198 15.46 -7.62 10.94
CA ALA A 198 15.66 -6.74 12.09
C ALA A 198 14.46 -6.77 13.05
N LYS A 199 13.22 -6.68 12.52
CA LYS A 199 11.99 -6.77 13.34
C LYS A 199 11.82 -8.14 14.00
N GLN A 200 12.20 -9.23 13.33
CA GLN A 200 12.18 -10.56 13.91
C GLN A 200 13.21 -10.70 15.04
N ALA A 201 14.43 -10.19 14.85
CA ALA A 201 15.46 -10.17 15.89
C ALA A 201 15.03 -9.35 17.12
N GLU A 202 14.42 -8.17 16.91
CA GLU A 202 13.90 -7.34 17.99
C GLU A 202 12.78 -8.05 18.77
N ARG A 203 11.85 -8.71 18.06
CA ARG A 203 10.78 -9.50 18.69
C ARG A 203 11.34 -10.67 19.48
N ALA A 204 12.32 -11.39 18.93
CA ALA A 204 12.98 -12.50 19.62
C ALA A 204 13.69 -12.03 20.90
N ALA A 205 14.39 -10.89 20.85
CA ALA A 205 15.03 -10.29 22.02
C ALA A 205 14.01 -9.90 23.10
N LYS A 206 12.90 -9.25 22.72
CA LYS A 206 11.80 -8.91 23.65
C LYS A 206 11.16 -10.15 24.29
N HIS A 207 10.97 -11.22 23.50
CA HIS A 207 10.46 -12.49 24.03
C HIS A 207 11.43 -13.16 25.00
N ALA A 208 12.74 -13.13 24.72
CA ALA A 208 13.76 -13.63 25.63
C ALA A 208 13.78 -12.85 26.95
N GLU A 209 13.76 -11.52 26.90
CA GLU A 209 13.73 -10.67 28.10
C GLU A 209 12.48 -10.92 28.97
N LEU A 210 11.31 -11.06 28.33
CA LEU A 210 10.07 -11.42 29.02
C LEU A 210 10.13 -12.81 29.66
N ARG A 211 10.77 -13.78 28.99
CA ARG A 211 10.95 -15.13 29.52
C ARG A 211 11.86 -15.12 30.75
N ASP A 212 12.95 -14.36 30.71
CA ASP A 212 13.90 -14.24 31.81
C ASP A 212 13.30 -13.51 33.01
N LYS A 213 12.55 -12.43 32.78
CA LYS A 213 11.76 -11.76 33.83
C LYS A 213 10.79 -12.73 34.50
N ARG A 214 10.01 -13.49 33.73
CA ARG A 214 9.07 -14.50 34.26
C ARG A 214 9.78 -15.60 35.05
N LEU A 215 10.95 -16.07 34.60
CA LEU A 215 11.74 -17.06 35.33
C LEU A 215 12.26 -16.49 36.66
N SER A 216 12.74 -15.24 36.65
CA SER A 216 13.25 -14.56 37.85
C SER A 216 12.15 -14.36 38.90
N GLU A 217 10.94 -13.97 38.48
CA GLU A 217 9.79 -13.82 39.38
C GLU A 217 9.32 -15.16 39.92
N LYS A 218 9.28 -16.20 39.10
CA LYS A 218 8.96 -17.57 39.53
C LYS A 218 9.97 -18.07 40.57
N ASN A 219 11.26 -17.80 40.37
CA ASN A 219 12.30 -18.17 41.33
C ASN A 219 12.19 -17.37 42.65
N LYS A 220 11.87 -16.07 42.58
CA LYS A 220 11.59 -15.26 43.78
C LYS A 220 10.39 -15.79 44.57
N ARG A 221 9.27 -16.11 43.88
CA ARG A 221 8.08 -16.69 44.51
C ARG A 221 8.38 -18.03 45.17
N LYS A 222 9.05 -18.95 44.46
CA LYS A 222 9.47 -20.23 45.03
C LYS A 222 10.35 -20.08 46.27
N LYS A 223 11.27 -19.10 46.25
CA LYS A 223 12.13 -18.80 47.41
C LYS A 223 11.31 -18.28 48.60
N GLN A 224 10.38 -17.36 48.36
CA GLN A 224 9.47 -16.86 49.39
C GLN A 224 8.58 -17.96 49.97
N GLU A 225 7.99 -18.80 49.12
CA GLU A 225 7.18 -19.96 49.52
C GLU A 225 8.00 -20.95 50.36
N PHE A 226 9.26 -21.20 49.98
CA PHE A 226 10.16 -22.06 50.74
C PHE A 226 10.55 -21.46 52.10
N GLU A 227 10.86 -20.17 52.16
CA GLU A 227 11.15 -19.45 53.41
C GLU A 227 9.94 -19.42 54.35
N GLU A 228 8.73 -19.25 53.78
CA GLU A 228 7.49 -19.28 54.54
C GLU A 228 7.17 -20.69 55.08
N GLN A 229 7.36 -21.74 54.28
CA GLN A 229 7.26 -23.13 54.74
C GLN A 229 8.25 -23.45 55.86
N LEU A 230 9.51 -22.98 55.74
CA LEU A 230 10.50 -23.11 56.82
C LEU A 230 10.10 -22.34 58.08
N ARG A 231 9.52 -21.14 57.94
CA ARG A 231 9.00 -20.36 59.08
C ARG A 231 7.86 -21.09 59.78
N VAL A 232 6.91 -21.64 59.02
CA VAL A 232 5.80 -22.43 59.57
C VAL A 232 6.29 -23.72 60.24
N ALA A 233 7.24 -24.43 59.62
CA ALA A 233 7.83 -25.65 60.21
C ALA A 233 8.62 -25.36 61.50
N ARG A 234 9.26 -24.18 61.60
CA ARG A 234 9.95 -23.73 62.82
C ARG A 234 8.98 -23.21 63.89
N GLY A 235 7.88 -22.56 63.50
CA GLY A 235 6.83 -22.09 64.40
C GLY A 235 5.87 -23.17 64.89
N GLY A 236 5.74 -24.28 64.15
CA GLY A 236 4.90 -25.44 64.51
C GLY A 236 5.52 -26.39 65.55
N ARG A 237 6.68 -26.05 66.14
CA ARG A 237 7.37 -26.87 67.15
C ARG A 237 7.18 -26.40 68.59
N SER A 238 6.24 -25.49 68.85
CA SER A 238 5.83 -25.07 70.20
C SER A 238 4.37 -25.45 70.46
N GLY A 239 4.11 -26.74 70.67
CA GLY A 239 2.79 -27.20 71.08
C GLY A 239 2.65 -28.71 71.05
N GLY A 240 2.92 -29.37 72.18
CA GLY A 240 2.36 -30.70 72.46
C GLY A 240 3.35 -31.85 72.68
N TYR A 241 4.03 -31.85 73.82
CA TYR A 241 4.20 -33.02 74.69
C TYR A 241 4.13 -32.43 76.12
N GLY A 242 3.15 -32.72 76.98
CA GLY A 242 2.46 -33.99 77.16
C GLY A 242 3.29 -34.92 78.05
N MET A 243 3.57 -34.50 79.28
CA MET A 243 4.05 -35.30 80.42
C MET A 243 3.32 -34.70 81.63
N GLY A 244 2.38 -35.34 82.32
CA GLY A 244 2.33 -36.75 82.69
C GLY A 244 2.97 -36.92 84.07
N VAL A 245 2.35 -36.36 85.12
CA VAL A 245 2.36 -36.86 86.51
C VAL A 245 1.01 -36.50 87.14
#